data_AF-A0A915K9S9-F1
#
_entry.id   AF-A0A915K9S9-F1
#
_cell.length_a   1.000
_cell.length_b   1.000
_cell.length_c   1.000
_cell.angle_alpha   90.00
_cell.angle_beta   90.00
_cell.angle_gamma   90.00
#
_symmetry.space_group_name_H-M   'P 1'
#
loop_
_entity.id
_entity.type
_entity.pdbx_description
1 polymer ?
#
loop_
_entity_poly.entity_id
_entity_poly.type
_entity_poly.pdbx_seq_one_letter_code
_entity_poly.pdbx_strand_id
1 'polypeptide(L)'
;MKESKCERATTSTPGASMKRSGSFVKDLPKKKTFGSKEAQEAKLLFDALGVANDDTIKEWLSGAFESIELATPVGQLLVQIAIEHSKSPKTVGKLVALLIDFQFNEVYSIFRYWLSFINCLTELYSNLGFTYDGELVQILLQVYNYLLEPSILEDIKIEELECLISSLLSVGYNLERQYPDKLSEFLAGLRDSFIQAHEPWVRKMLLLMIELCACSWKLPSEANDYYFQAHYSSS
;
A
#
# COMPACT_ATOMS: atom_id res chain seq x y z
N MET A 1 -5.19 -47.25 -44.85
CA MET A 1 -5.01 -45.99 -45.60
C MET A 1 -6.14 -45.90 -46.63
N LYS A 2 -7.14 -45.05 -46.38
CA LYS A 2 -8.05 -44.41 -47.36
C LYS A 2 -9.03 -43.54 -46.56
N GLU A 3 -8.80 -42.22 -46.61
CA GLU A 3 -9.76 -41.20 -46.19
C GLU A 3 -10.83 -41.00 -47.28
N SER A 4 -12.06 -40.60 -46.90
CA SER A 4 -12.71 -39.35 -47.34
C SER A 4 -14.15 -39.20 -46.81
N LYS A 5 -14.37 -38.08 -46.09
CA LYS A 5 -15.52 -37.13 -46.01
C LYS A 5 -16.79 -37.45 -46.84
N CYS A 6 -18.02 -37.04 -46.51
CA CYS A 6 -18.63 -36.12 -45.53
C CYS A 6 -20.16 -36.23 -45.76
N GLU A 7 -21.02 -36.18 -44.74
CA GLU A 7 -22.40 -35.71 -44.93
C GLU A 7 -23.03 -35.16 -43.64
N ARG A 8 -23.76 -34.06 -43.81
CA ARG A 8 -24.25 -33.11 -42.81
C ARG A 8 -25.68 -33.48 -42.41
N ALA A 9 -26.02 -33.43 -41.12
CA ALA A 9 -27.40 -33.49 -40.66
C ALA A 9 -27.67 -32.41 -39.60
N THR A 10 -28.57 -31.49 -39.95
CA THR A 10 -29.24 -30.52 -39.08
C THR A 10 -30.54 -31.11 -38.55
N THR A 11 -30.77 -31.09 -37.23
CA THR A 11 -32.11 -31.04 -36.62
C THR A 11 -32.02 -30.35 -35.24
N SER A 12 -33.16 -29.89 -34.74
CA SER A 12 -33.35 -28.68 -33.94
C SER A 12 -34.06 -28.90 -32.59
N THR A 13 -33.66 -28.11 -31.57
CA THR A 13 -34.42 -27.58 -30.38
C THR A 13 -34.78 -28.60 -29.25
N PRO A 14 -34.90 -28.23 -27.93
CA PRO A 14 -35.21 -26.90 -27.37
C PRO A 14 -34.53 -26.44 -26.05
N GLY A 15 -34.55 -25.12 -25.84
CA GLY A 15 -34.98 -24.47 -24.59
C GLY A 15 -34.14 -24.58 -23.32
N ALA A 16 -33.26 -23.60 -23.08
CA ALA A 16 -33.02 -23.06 -21.73
C ALA A 16 -32.51 -21.61 -21.84
N SER A 17 -33.44 -20.64 -21.78
CA SER A 17 -33.09 -19.24 -21.52
C SER A 17 -32.66 -19.10 -20.06
N MET A 18 -31.37 -18.96 -19.81
CA MET A 18 -30.89 -18.45 -18.52
C MET A 18 -31.11 -16.93 -18.50
N LYS A 19 -32.18 -16.51 -17.82
CA LYS A 19 -32.45 -15.10 -17.48
C LYS A 19 -31.44 -14.63 -16.41
N ARG A 20 -31.07 -13.36 -16.55
CA ARG A 20 -30.11 -12.58 -15.76
C ARG A 20 -30.35 -12.65 -14.24
N SER A 21 -29.25 -12.74 -13.50
CA SER A 21 -29.10 -12.22 -12.13
C SER A 21 -27.62 -11.89 -11.95
N GLY A 22 -27.16 -10.75 -11.47
CA GLY A 22 -27.70 -9.44 -11.19
C GLY A 22 -26.45 -8.55 -11.18
N SER A 23 -26.56 -7.32 -11.66
CA SER A 23 -25.39 -6.43 -11.76
C SER A 23 -24.84 -6.14 -10.35
N PHE A 24 -23.69 -6.72 -9.99
CA PHE A 24 -23.00 -6.39 -8.75
C PHE A 24 -22.25 -5.04 -8.81
N VAL A 25 -22.43 -4.29 -9.91
CA VAL A 25 -21.86 -2.94 -10.10
C VAL A 25 -22.94 -1.86 -9.89
N LYS A 26 -23.99 -2.11 -9.10
CA LYS A 26 -25.05 -1.12 -8.85
C LYS A 26 -25.08 -0.49 -7.47
N ASP A 27 -24.24 -0.93 -6.54
CA ASP A 27 -24.14 -0.30 -5.22
C ASP A 27 -22.69 -0.11 -4.78
N LEU A 28 -21.81 0.31 -5.71
CA LEU A 28 -20.63 1.05 -5.28
C LEU A 28 -21.14 2.32 -4.58
N PRO A 29 -20.71 2.59 -3.33
CA PRO A 29 -21.06 3.83 -2.64
C PRO A 29 -20.83 5.00 -3.58
N LYS A 30 -21.85 5.84 -3.75
CA LYS A 30 -21.73 7.06 -4.56
C LYS A 30 -20.52 7.85 -4.05
N LYS A 31 -19.49 7.90 -4.89
CA LYS A 31 -18.44 8.91 -5.00
C LYS A 31 -18.40 9.87 -3.81
N LYS A 32 -17.64 9.53 -2.77
CA LYS A 32 -17.16 10.52 -1.81
C LYS A 32 -15.84 11.05 -2.39
N THR A 33 -15.94 12.00 -3.31
CA THR A 33 -14.85 12.96 -3.49
C THR A 33 -14.52 13.57 -2.14
N PHE A 34 -13.26 13.97 -1.91
CA PHE A 34 -12.82 14.78 -0.77
C PHE A 34 -13.98 15.57 -0.16
N GLY A 35 -14.53 15.06 0.95
CA GLY A 35 -15.61 15.75 1.64
C GLY A 35 -15.00 16.93 2.37
N SER A 36 -15.64 18.10 2.27
CA SER A 36 -15.21 19.27 3.04
C SER A 36 -15.13 18.99 4.55
N LYS A 37 -15.79 17.93 5.01
CA LYS A 37 -15.88 17.52 6.40
C LYS A 37 -14.62 16.82 6.90
N GLU A 38 -14.10 15.84 6.16
CA GLU A 38 -12.90 15.06 6.51
C GLU A 38 -11.64 15.93 6.45
N ALA A 39 -11.56 16.80 5.44
CA ALA A 39 -10.53 17.84 5.34
C ALA A 39 -10.50 18.78 6.54
N GLN A 40 -11.70 19.19 6.97
CA GLN A 40 -11.88 20.07 8.10
C GLN A 40 -11.55 19.35 9.41
N GLU A 41 -11.82 18.04 9.51
CA GLU A 41 -11.40 17.21 10.64
C GLU A 41 -9.89 17.03 10.71
N ALA A 42 -9.20 16.78 9.59
CA ALA A 42 -7.75 16.74 9.51
C ALA A 42 -7.15 18.08 9.97
N LYS A 43 -7.69 19.20 9.46
CA LYS A 43 -7.29 20.54 9.87
C LYS A 43 -7.47 20.79 11.36
N LEU A 44 -8.61 20.38 11.94
CA LEU A 44 -8.86 20.50 13.39
C LEU A 44 -7.86 19.70 14.22
N LEU A 45 -7.44 18.53 13.74
CA LEU A 45 -6.41 17.72 14.39
C LEU A 45 -5.02 18.38 14.28
N PHE A 46 -4.66 18.96 13.13
CA PHE A 46 -3.44 19.76 12.99
C PHE A 46 -3.47 21.03 13.86
N ASP A 47 -4.63 21.68 14.01
CA ASP A 47 -4.84 22.82 14.91
C ASP A 47 -4.65 22.39 16.37
N ALA A 48 -5.20 21.24 16.77
CA ALA A 48 -5.02 20.67 18.11
C ALA A 48 -3.55 20.29 18.39
N LEU A 49 -2.82 19.86 17.36
CA LEU A 49 -1.37 19.64 17.41
C LEU A 49 -0.57 20.94 17.30
N GLY A 50 -1.23 22.11 17.17
CA GLY A 50 -0.61 23.44 17.12
C GLY A 50 0.30 23.68 15.91
N VAL A 51 0.12 22.91 14.83
CA VAL A 51 0.95 22.97 13.62
C VAL A 51 0.18 23.26 12.35
N ALA A 52 -1.11 23.58 12.45
CA ALA A 52 -1.88 24.05 11.31
C ALA A 52 -1.33 25.34 10.67
N ASN A 53 -0.47 26.06 11.38
CA ASN A 53 0.24 27.24 10.86
C ASN A 53 1.58 26.93 10.21
N ASP A 54 2.07 25.71 10.30
CA ASP A 54 3.30 25.27 9.62
C ASP A 54 3.12 25.35 8.10
N ASP A 55 4.11 25.91 7.41
CA ASP A 55 4.03 26.15 5.98
C ASP A 55 4.00 24.83 5.19
N THR A 56 4.71 23.81 5.66
CA THR A 56 4.68 22.45 5.08
C THR A 56 3.29 21.85 5.19
N ILE A 57 2.66 21.94 6.36
CA ILE A 57 1.30 21.43 6.59
C ILE A 57 0.28 22.18 5.75
N LYS A 58 0.37 23.51 5.67
CA LYS A 58 -0.51 24.33 4.84
C LYS A 58 -0.38 23.99 3.36
N GLU A 59 0.85 23.90 2.86
CA GLU A 59 1.12 23.57 1.48
C GLU A 59 0.57 22.17 1.15
N TRP A 60 0.84 21.19 2.02
CA TRP A 60 0.36 19.82 1.84
C TRP A 60 -1.18 19.72 1.91
N LEU A 61 -1.83 20.41 2.85
CA LEU A 61 -3.29 20.51 2.94
C LEU A 61 -3.91 21.19 1.71
N SER A 62 -3.28 22.27 1.22
CA SER A 62 -3.76 23.03 0.07
C SER A 62 -3.63 22.24 -1.23
N GLY A 63 -2.57 21.44 -1.35
CA GLY A 63 -2.37 20.46 -2.40
C GLY A 63 -3.08 19.14 -2.12
N ALA A 64 -4.16 19.14 -1.33
CA ALA A 64 -5.00 17.98 -1.05
C ALA A 64 -4.27 16.70 -0.59
N PHE A 65 -3.04 16.80 -0.07
CA PHE A 65 -2.13 15.70 0.28
C PHE A 65 -1.39 15.01 -0.89
N GLU A 66 -1.36 15.56 -2.11
CA GLU A 66 -0.74 14.89 -3.27
C GLU A 66 0.80 14.95 -3.30
N SER A 67 1.41 15.85 -2.53
CA SER A 67 2.84 16.11 -2.63
C SER A 67 3.67 15.06 -1.90
N ILE A 68 4.37 14.21 -2.68
CA ILE A 68 5.36 13.22 -2.20
C ILE A 68 6.51 13.90 -1.47
N GLU A 69 6.97 15.04 -2.00
CA GLU A 69 8.10 15.77 -1.44
C GLU A 69 7.81 16.32 -0.04
N LEU A 70 6.53 16.63 0.24
CA LEU A 70 6.12 17.15 1.54
C LEU A 70 5.76 16.05 2.54
N ALA A 71 5.42 14.85 2.10
CA ALA A 71 4.91 13.82 3.01
C ALA A 71 5.95 13.31 4.03
N THR A 72 7.21 13.18 3.63
CA THR A 72 8.30 12.86 4.57
C THR A 72 8.53 13.98 5.59
N PRO A 73 8.71 15.26 5.19
CA PRO A 73 8.73 16.38 6.12
C PRO A 73 7.52 16.46 7.06
N VAL A 74 6.31 16.19 6.57
CA VAL A 74 5.10 16.15 7.41
C VAL A 74 5.15 15.00 8.41
N GLY A 75 5.56 13.80 7.99
CA GLY A 75 5.78 12.66 8.90
C GLY A 75 6.78 13.00 9.99
N GLN A 76 7.92 13.60 9.64
CA GLN A 76 8.95 14.05 10.58
C GLN A 76 8.42 15.09 11.57
N LEU A 77 7.65 16.07 11.11
CA LEU A 77 7.03 17.08 11.96
C LEU A 77 6.05 16.44 12.95
N LEU A 78 5.21 15.50 12.49
CA LEU A 78 4.27 14.77 13.35
C LEU A 78 4.98 13.94 14.42
N VAL A 79 6.10 13.30 14.06
CA VAL A 79 7.00 12.61 15.00
C VAL A 79 7.57 13.58 16.02
N GLN A 80 8.13 14.71 15.56
CA GLN A 80 8.74 15.72 16.43
C GLN A 80 7.73 16.25 17.45
N ILE A 81 6.48 16.48 17.04
CA ILE A 81 5.40 16.88 17.93
C ILE A 81 5.05 15.79 18.96
N ALA A 82 5.01 14.53 18.53
CA ALA A 82 4.70 13.40 19.40
C ALA A 82 5.80 13.16 20.45
N ILE A 83 7.07 13.38 20.10
CA ILE A 83 8.22 13.10 20.96
C ILE A 83 8.65 14.34 21.76
N GLU A 84 8.93 15.47 21.11
CA GLU A 84 9.57 16.64 21.72
C GLU A 84 8.57 17.58 22.41
N HIS A 85 7.38 17.74 21.83
CA HIS A 85 6.37 18.66 22.36
C HIS A 85 5.41 18.00 23.35
N SER A 86 5.62 16.72 23.70
CA SER A 86 4.75 15.93 24.59
C SER A 86 3.27 15.97 24.21
N LYS A 87 2.94 16.24 22.94
CA LYS A 87 1.55 16.23 22.49
C LYS A 87 1.11 14.79 22.27
N SER A 88 -0.14 14.51 22.63
CA SER A 88 -0.76 13.17 22.65
C SER A 88 -0.41 12.35 21.39
N PRO A 89 0.41 11.28 21.51
CA PRO A 89 0.66 10.34 20.42
C PRO A 89 -0.63 9.71 19.88
N LYS A 90 -1.67 9.63 20.73
CA LYS A 90 -3.02 9.22 20.32
C LYS A 90 -3.65 10.18 19.32
N THR A 91 -3.41 11.49 19.45
CA THR A 91 -3.94 12.50 18.51
C THR A 91 -3.22 12.42 17.16
N VAL A 92 -1.90 12.21 17.19
CA VAL A 92 -1.12 11.94 15.97
C VAL A 92 -1.59 10.66 15.30
N GLY A 93 -1.78 9.57 16.05
CA GLY A 93 -2.33 8.32 15.51
C GLY A 93 -3.73 8.46 14.92
N LYS A 94 -4.62 9.23 15.55
CA LYS A 94 -5.96 9.54 15.00
C LYS A 94 -5.89 10.33 13.70
N LEU A 95 -5.03 11.33 13.64
CA LEU A 95 -4.82 12.13 12.43
C LEU A 95 -4.31 11.25 11.30
N VAL A 96 -3.35 10.38 11.58
CA VAL A 96 -2.83 9.40 10.63
C VAL A 96 -3.95 8.49 10.15
N ALA A 97 -4.76 7.90 11.04
CA ALA A 97 -5.90 7.06 10.66
C ALA A 97 -6.95 7.80 9.78
N LEU A 98 -7.23 9.08 10.06
CA LEU A 98 -8.15 9.88 9.25
C LEU A 98 -7.60 10.14 7.83
N LEU A 99 -6.29 10.42 7.71
CA LEU A 99 -5.63 10.62 6.42
C LEU A 99 -5.70 9.35 5.54
N ILE A 100 -5.90 8.19 6.16
CA ILE A 100 -5.98 6.88 5.51
C ILE A 100 -7.34 6.62 4.92
N ASP A 101 -8.38 6.74 5.74
CA ASP A 101 -9.77 6.62 5.29
C ASP A 101 -10.06 7.58 4.11
N PHE A 102 -9.33 8.70 4.07
CA PHE A 102 -9.36 9.62 2.95
C PHE A 102 -8.74 9.05 1.67
N GLN A 103 -7.53 8.50 1.71
CA GLN A 103 -6.80 8.08 0.51
C GLN A 103 -7.36 6.82 -0.15
N PHE A 104 -8.06 5.96 0.59
CA PHE A 104 -8.70 4.76 0.03
C PHE A 104 -9.94 5.04 -0.85
N ASN A 105 -10.40 6.29 -0.99
CA ASN A 105 -11.70 6.64 -1.63
C ASN A 105 -11.64 7.21 -3.07
N GLU A 106 -10.47 7.47 -3.68
CA GLU A 106 -10.41 8.06 -5.04
C GLU A 106 -9.58 7.23 -6.04
N VAL A 107 -10.19 6.73 -7.12
CA VAL A 107 -9.64 5.66 -7.99
C VAL A 107 -8.56 6.07 -9.02
N TYR A 108 -8.18 7.35 -9.16
CA TYR A 108 -7.25 7.76 -10.25
C TYR A 108 -6.10 8.70 -9.85
N SER A 109 -6.15 9.35 -8.68
CA SER A 109 -5.01 10.11 -8.14
C SER A 109 -4.11 9.25 -7.24
N ILE A 110 -4.54 8.03 -6.87
CA ILE A 110 -3.92 7.08 -5.92
C ILE A 110 -2.40 7.04 -5.98
N PHE A 111 -1.81 6.92 -7.16
CA PHE A 111 -0.41 6.56 -7.31
C PHE A 111 0.57 7.49 -6.58
N ARG A 112 0.46 8.82 -6.71
CA ARG A 112 1.41 9.74 -6.04
C ARG A 112 1.13 9.88 -4.55
N TYR A 113 -0.14 9.90 -4.19
CA TYR A 113 -0.60 9.98 -2.81
C TYR A 113 -0.20 8.78 -1.98
N TRP A 114 -0.27 7.60 -2.58
CA TRP A 114 -0.01 6.33 -1.95
C TRP A 114 1.47 6.17 -1.59
N LEU A 115 2.38 6.55 -2.48
CA LEU A 115 3.83 6.56 -2.20
C LEU A 115 4.18 7.56 -1.08
N SER A 116 3.62 8.78 -1.18
CA SER A 116 3.75 9.82 -0.15
C SER A 116 3.36 9.29 1.23
N PHE A 117 2.26 8.57 1.25
CA PHE A 117 1.62 8.09 2.45
C PHE A 117 2.34 6.89 3.07
N ILE A 118 2.75 5.89 2.28
CA ILE A 118 3.58 4.80 2.76
C ILE A 118 4.86 5.35 3.38
N ASN A 119 5.51 6.32 2.74
CA ASN A 119 6.71 6.95 3.29
C ASN A 119 6.44 7.67 4.62
N CYS A 120 5.35 8.43 4.72
CA CYS A 120 4.95 9.08 5.96
C CYS A 120 4.67 8.08 7.09
N LEU A 121 3.91 7.01 6.81
CA LEU A 121 3.65 5.94 7.78
C LEU A 121 4.92 5.21 8.22
N THR A 122 5.80 4.92 7.28
CA THR A 122 7.09 4.27 7.53
C THR A 122 7.91 5.12 8.49
N GLU A 123 8.00 6.43 8.22
CA GLU A 123 8.73 7.36 9.06
C GLU A 123 8.11 7.47 10.46
N LEU A 124 6.78 7.55 10.55
CA LEU A 124 6.07 7.57 11.82
C LEU A 124 6.35 6.31 12.64
N TYR A 125 6.28 5.13 12.03
CA TYR A 125 6.56 3.88 12.74
C TYR A 125 8.04 3.72 13.09
N SER A 126 8.97 4.11 12.22
CA SER A 126 10.40 4.08 12.51
C SER A 126 10.77 4.86 13.76
N ASN A 127 10.11 5.99 14.00
CA ASN A 127 10.42 6.87 15.13
C ASN A 127 9.54 6.63 16.37
N LEU A 128 8.27 6.26 16.20
CA LEU A 128 7.31 6.09 17.30
C LEU A 128 7.01 4.63 17.63
N GLY A 129 7.35 3.68 16.76
CA GLY A 129 6.86 2.30 16.82
C GLY A 129 7.16 1.58 18.14
N PHE A 130 8.30 1.88 18.78
CA PHE A 130 8.69 1.29 20.06
C PHE A 130 7.98 1.89 21.28
N THR A 131 7.46 3.13 21.17
CA THR A 131 6.86 3.87 22.29
C THR A 131 5.35 4.03 22.15
N TYR A 132 4.81 3.78 20.96
CA TYR A 132 3.40 3.93 20.65
C TYR A 132 2.63 2.62 20.80
N ASP A 133 1.80 2.55 21.85
CA ASP A 133 0.84 1.47 22.08
C ASP A 133 -0.51 1.80 21.40
N GLY A 134 -0.57 1.64 20.08
CA GLY A 134 -1.78 1.88 19.29
C GLY A 134 -1.76 1.18 17.93
N GLU A 135 -2.66 1.59 17.03
CA GLU A 135 -2.98 0.83 15.81
C GLU A 135 -2.01 1.04 14.64
N LEU A 136 -0.92 1.80 14.83
CA LEU A 136 -0.02 2.21 13.75
C LEU A 136 0.58 1.03 12.99
N VAL A 137 0.96 -0.05 13.69
CA VAL A 137 1.50 -1.27 13.08
C VAL A 137 0.43 -2.01 12.27
N GLN A 138 -0.80 -2.09 12.80
CA GLN A 138 -1.89 -2.75 12.12
C GLN A 138 -2.22 -2.01 10.82
N ILE A 139 -2.29 -0.69 10.92
CA ILE A 139 -2.49 0.21 9.78
C ILE A 139 -1.39 0.01 8.73
N LEU A 140 -0.12 0.05 9.15
CA LEU A 140 1.03 -0.13 8.25
C LEU A 140 0.94 -1.46 7.49
N LEU A 141 0.67 -2.55 8.19
CA LEU A 141 0.54 -3.88 7.58
C LEU A 141 -0.72 -4.03 6.72
N GLN A 142 -1.83 -3.37 7.05
CA GLN A 142 -3.03 -3.33 6.20
C GLN A 142 -2.73 -2.66 4.86
N VAL A 143 -2.00 -1.54 4.89
CA VAL A 143 -1.55 -0.82 3.69
C VAL A 143 -0.65 -1.68 2.82
N TYR A 144 0.29 -2.41 3.43
CA TYR A 144 1.13 -3.35 2.69
C TYR A 144 0.32 -4.50 2.09
N ASN A 145 -0.60 -5.10 2.85
CA ASN A 145 -1.44 -6.20 2.36
C ASN A 145 -2.34 -5.77 1.20
N TYR A 146 -2.90 -4.56 1.26
CA TYR A 146 -3.70 -4.01 0.16
C TYR A 146 -2.91 -3.95 -1.15
N LEU A 147 -1.66 -3.49 -1.12
CA LEU A 147 -0.79 -3.46 -2.31
C LEU A 147 -0.51 -4.85 -2.89
N LEU A 148 -0.58 -5.86 -2.05
CA LEU A 148 -0.30 -7.25 -2.43
C LEU A 148 -1.56 -8.00 -2.84
N GLU A 149 -2.74 -7.38 -2.78
CA GLU A 149 -3.97 -8.03 -3.24
C GLU A 149 -3.88 -8.38 -4.73
N PRO A 150 -4.35 -9.57 -5.16
CA PRO A 150 -4.20 -10.05 -6.53
C PRO A 150 -4.73 -9.08 -7.58
N SER A 151 -5.88 -8.45 -7.31
CA SER A 151 -6.48 -7.45 -8.20
C SER A 151 -5.67 -6.15 -8.30
N ILE A 152 -4.93 -5.81 -7.25
CA ILE A 152 -4.06 -4.62 -7.25
C ILE A 152 -2.76 -4.93 -8.00
N LEU A 153 -2.21 -6.14 -7.80
CA LEU A 153 -1.00 -6.60 -8.49
C LEU A 153 -1.13 -6.70 -10.01
N GLU A 154 -2.34 -6.78 -10.56
CA GLU A 154 -2.56 -6.75 -12.02
C GLU A 154 -2.21 -5.39 -12.64
N ASP A 155 -2.48 -4.30 -11.92
CA ASP A 155 -2.27 -2.91 -12.39
C ASP A 155 -1.16 -2.17 -11.61
N ILE A 156 -0.44 -2.88 -10.73
CA ILE A 156 0.58 -2.29 -9.86
C ILE A 156 1.75 -1.73 -10.66
N LYS A 157 2.26 -0.58 -10.24
CA LYS A 157 3.44 0.02 -10.85
C LYS A 157 4.71 -0.34 -10.09
N ILE A 158 5.84 -0.26 -10.80
CA ILE A 158 7.14 -0.61 -10.24
C ILE A 158 7.47 0.23 -9.00
N GLU A 159 7.15 1.52 -9.02
CA GLU A 159 7.47 2.46 -7.94
C GLU A 159 6.69 2.15 -6.65
N GLU A 160 5.50 1.53 -6.74
CA GLU A 160 4.72 1.10 -5.58
C GLU A 160 5.39 -0.06 -4.85
N LEU A 161 5.90 -1.04 -5.60
CA LEU A 161 6.66 -2.14 -5.03
C LEU A 161 8.04 -1.68 -4.54
N GLU A 162 8.70 -0.73 -5.21
CA GLU A 162 9.96 -0.13 -4.73
C GLU A 162 9.77 0.63 -3.41
N CYS A 163 8.66 1.36 -3.28
CA CYS A 163 8.31 2.04 -2.04
C CYS A 163 8.01 1.05 -0.91
N LEU A 164 7.26 -0.02 -1.20
CA LEU A 164 7.01 -1.09 -0.22
C LEU A 164 8.31 -1.79 0.22
N ILE A 165 9.23 -2.09 -0.71
CA ILE A 165 10.54 -2.68 -0.40
C ILE A 165 11.36 -1.73 0.48
N SER A 166 11.45 -0.45 0.10
CA SER A 166 12.18 0.57 0.85
C SER A 166 11.64 0.72 2.27
N SER A 167 10.31 0.68 2.39
CA SER A 167 9.61 0.73 3.66
C SER A 167 9.95 -0.48 4.53
N LEU A 168 9.85 -1.70 3.99
CA LEU A 168 10.22 -2.94 4.68
C LEU A 168 11.70 -2.96 5.10
N LEU A 169 12.61 -2.42 4.29
CA LEU A 169 14.02 -2.27 4.66
C LEU A 169 14.22 -1.32 5.85
N SER A 170 13.41 -0.27 5.95
CA SER A 170 13.48 0.71 7.04
C SER A 170 12.92 0.14 8.35
N VAL A 171 11.75 -0.51 8.29
CA VAL A 171 10.98 -0.87 9.48
C VAL A 171 10.96 -2.36 9.82
N GLY A 172 11.37 -3.22 8.89
CA GLY A 172 11.19 -4.66 8.96
C GLY A 172 11.86 -5.31 10.17
N TYR A 173 13.11 -4.93 10.46
CA TYR A 173 13.82 -5.43 11.64
C TYR A 173 13.10 -5.09 12.96
N ASN A 174 12.50 -3.89 13.02
CA ASN A 174 11.74 -3.46 14.19
C ASN A 174 10.40 -4.20 14.29
N LEU A 175 9.72 -4.42 13.16
CA LEU A 175 8.49 -5.23 13.09
C LEU A 175 8.74 -6.67 13.54
N GLU A 176 9.81 -7.30 13.06
CA GLU A 176 10.15 -8.69 13.43
C GLU A 176 10.38 -8.84 14.94
N ARG A 177 11.06 -7.86 15.56
CA ARG A 177 11.36 -7.89 16.98
C ARG A 177 10.15 -7.60 17.88
N GLN A 178 9.28 -6.69 17.45
CA GLN A 178 8.16 -6.22 18.28
C GLN A 178 6.85 -6.97 18.02
N TYR A 179 6.61 -7.36 16.77
CA TYR A 179 5.36 -7.96 16.30
C TYR A 179 5.61 -9.19 15.41
N PRO A 180 6.36 -10.21 15.88
CA PRO A 180 6.76 -11.36 15.06
C PRO A 180 5.56 -12.13 14.47
N ASP A 181 4.46 -12.24 15.22
CA ASP A 181 3.25 -12.94 14.77
C ASP A 181 2.56 -12.19 13.62
N LYS A 182 2.40 -10.87 13.75
CA LYS A 182 1.78 -10.03 12.71
C LYS A 182 2.64 -9.98 11.44
N LEU A 183 3.96 -9.93 11.60
CA LEU A 183 4.88 -10.02 10.48
C LEU A 183 4.77 -11.39 9.79
N SER A 184 4.68 -12.48 10.56
CA SER A 184 4.54 -13.83 10.00
C SER A 184 3.23 -13.98 9.18
N GLU A 185 2.14 -13.39 9.65
CA GLU A 185 0.87 -13.32 8.93
C GLU A 185 1.00 -12.53 7.61
N PHE A 186 1.62 -11.35 7.66
CA PHE A 186 1.94 -10.57 6.46
C PHE A 186 2.79 -11.38 5.46
N LEU A 187 3.81 -12.10 5.92
CA LEU A 187 4.65 -12.92 5.05
C LEU A 187 3.91 -14.11 4.43
N ALA A 188 2.89 -14.65 5.11
CA ALA A 188 2.02 -15.64 4.50
C ALA A 188 1.25 -15.03 3.31
N GLY A 189 0.64 -13.84 3.52
CA GLY A 189 -0.04 -13.10 2.44
C GLY A 189 0.90 -12.74 1.28
N LEU A 190 2.14 -12.32 1.57
CA LEU A 190 3.15 -12.04 0.56
C LEU A 190 3.50 -13.27 -0.29
N ARG A 191 3.59 -14.46 0.32
CA ARG A 191 3.83 -15.72 -0.40
C ARG A 191 2.65 -16.10 -1.28
N ASP A 192 1.43 -15.93 -0.79
CA ASP A 192 0.22 -16.18 -1.58
C ASP A 192 0.16 -15.23 -2.79
N SER A 193 0.54 -13.98 -2.57
CA SER A 193 0.62 -12.95 -3.61
C SER A 193 1.69 -13.28 -4.67
N PHE A 194 2.85 -13.80 -4.25
CA PHE A 194 3.90 -14.28 -5.15
C PHE A 194 3.41 -15.42 -6.05
N ILE A 195 2.65 -16.37 -5.50
CA ILE A 195 2.07 -17.48 -6.27
C ILE A 195 1.08 -16.98 -7.31
N GLN A 196 0.30 -15.94 -6.98
CA GLN A 196 -0.76 -15.40 -7.83
C GLN A 196 -0.28 -14.36 -8.85
N ALA A 197 0.86 -13.69 -8.61
CA ALA A 197 1.41 -12.70 -9.52
C ALA A 197 1.66 -13.33 -10.90
N HIS A 198 1.22 -12.66 -11.98
CA HIS A 198 1.39 -13.15 -13.34
C HIS A 198 2.66 -12.60 -13.99
N GLU A 199 2.93 -11.32 -13.76
CA GLU A 199 4.05 -10.60 -14.35
C GLU A 199 5.40 -11.05 -13.77
N PRO A 200 6.39 -11.43 -14.61
CA PRO A 200 7.70 -11.87 -14.12
C PRO A 200 8.44 -10.85 -13.27
N TRP A 201 8.29 -9.56 -13.60
CA TRP A 201 8.93 -8.48 -12.86
C TRP A 201 8.31 -8.31 -11.46
N VAL A 202 6.98 -8.42 -11.34
CA VAL A 202 6.28 -8.43 -10.04
C VAL A 202 6.74 -9.61 -9.20
N ARG A 203 6.77 -10.82 -9.77
CA ARG A 203 7.28 -12.01 -9.05
C ARG A 203 8.70 -11.81 -8.55
N LYS A 204 9.58 -11.19 -9.35
CA LYS A 204 10.96 -10.88 -8.96
C LYS A 204 11.00 -9.95 -7.74
N MET A 205 10.18 -8.89 -7.72
CA MET A 205 10.12 -7.95 -6.58
C MET A 205 9.48 -8.56 -5.33
N LEU A 206 8.47 -9.41 -5.48
CA LEU A 206 7.88 -10.16 -4.37
C LEU A 206 8.88 -11.16 -3.78
N LEU A 207 9.67 -11.84 -4.63
CA LEU A 207 10.73 -12.74 -4.18
C LEU A 207 11.82 -12.01 -3.39
N LEU A 208 12.22 -10.82 -3.85
CA LEU A 208 13.15 -9.93 -3.13
C LEU A 208 12.65 -9.63 -1.71
N MET A 209 11.37 -9.30 -1.54
CA MET A 209 10.79 -9.05 -0.21
C MET A 209 10.78 -10.30 0.69
N ILE A 210 10.51 -11.49 0.11
CA ILE A 210 10.56 -12.75 0.84
C ILE A 210 12.00 -13.06 1.30
N GLU A 211 12.98 -12.86 0.43
CA GLU A 211 14.40 -13.07 0.74
C GLU A 211 14.91 -12.07 1.78
N LEU A 212 14.49 -10.81 1.71
CA LEU A 212 14.80 -9.80 2.71
C LEU A 212 14.44 -10.28 4.12
N CYS A 213 13.26 -10.86 4.29
CA CYS A 213 12.82 -11.39 5.57
C CYS A 213 13.62 -12.63 5.98
N ALA A 214 13.91 -13.53 5.04
CA ALA A 214 14.69 -14.74 5.30
C ALA A 214 16.15 -14.44 5.69
N CYS A 215 16.70 -13.31 5.25
CA CYS A 215 18.07 -12.87 5.52
C CYS A 215 18.16 -11.80 6.61
N SER A 216 17.18 -11.72 7.52
CA SER A 216 17.17 -10.75 8.63
C SER A 216 17.37 -9.31 8.17
N TRP A 217 16.67 -8.93 7.09
CA TRP A 217 16.63 -7.59 6.51
C TRP A 217 17.96 -7.12 5.92
N LYS A 218 18.86 -8.05 5.62
CA LYS A 218 20.15 -7.79 5.00
C LYS A 218 20.37 -8.73 3.83
N LEU A 219 20.24 -8.20 2.62
CA LEU A 219 20.47 -9.00 1.41
C LEU A 219 21.95 -9.40 1.30
N PRO A 220 22.23 -10.69 1.01
CA PRO A 220 23.57 -11.13 0.61
C PRO A 220 24.03 -10.44 -0.67
N SER A 221 25.36 -10.38 -0.88
CA SER A 221 25.98 -9.83 -2.09
C SER A 221 25.45 -10.47 -3.38
N GLU A 222 25.29 -11.78 -3.37
CA GLU A 222 24.85 -12.59 -4.50
C GLU A 222 23.39 -12.27 -4.88
N ALA A 223 22.54 -12.02 -3.89
CA ALA A 223 21.16 -11.58 -4.12
C ALA A 223 21.15 -10.16 -4.68
N ASN A 224 22.01 -9.28 -4.19
CA ASN A 224 22.13 -7.91 -4.68
C ASN A 224 22.47 -7.88 -6.19
N ASP A 225 23.41 -8.72 -6.63
CA ASP A 225 23.76 -8.84 -8.04
C ASP A 225 22.57 -9.33 -8.89
N TYR A 226 21.83 -10.34 -8.41
CA TYR A 226 20.66 -10.87 -9.11
C TYR A 226 19.51 -9.85 -9.25
N TYR A 227 19.22 -9.12 -8.17
CA TYR A 227 18.10 -8.17 -8.14
C TYR A 227 18.43 -6.87 -8.87
N PHE A 228 19.65 -6.35 -8.71
CA PHE A 228 19.99 -4.98 -9.13
C PHE A 228 21.00 -4.89 -10.29
N GLN A 229 21.87 -5.88 -10.53
CA GLN A 229 22.90 -5.78 -11.60
C GLN A 229 22.49 -6.40 -12.94
N ALA A 230 21.50 -7.28 -12.96
CA ALA A 230 21.01 -7.91 -14.19
C ALA A 230 20.43 -6.92 -15.24
N HIS A 231 20.26 -5.63 -14.89
CA HIS A 231 19.79 -4.58 -15.79
C HIS A 231 20.89 -3.89 -16.61
N TYR A 232 22.18 -4.13 -16.35
CA TYR A 232 23.29 -3.46 -17.05
C TYR A 232 24.02 -4.31 -18.11
N SER A 233 23.59 -5.55 -18.34
CA SER A 233 24.27 -6.46 -19.29
C SER A 233 23.66 -6.48 -20.70
N SER A 234 22.67 -5.63 -20.98
CA SER A 234 22.01 -5.53 -22.27
C SER A 234 21.89 -4.08 -22.74
N SER A 235 23.05 -3.43 -22.91
CA SER A 235 23.22 -2.18 -23.65
C SER A 235 24.57 -2.18 -24.34
#